data_AF-A0A2T0KH30-F1
#
_entry.id   AF-A0A2T0KH30-F1
#
_cell.length_a   1.000
_cell.length_b   1.000
_cell.length_c   1.000
_cell.angle_alpha   90.00
_cell.angle_beta   90.00
_cell.angle_gamma   90.00
#
_symmetry.space_group_name_H-M   'P 1'
#
loop_
_entity.id
_entity.type
_entity.pdbx_description
1 polymer ?
#
loop_
_entity_poly.entity_id
_entity_poly.type
_entity_poly.pdbx_seq_one_letter_code
_entity_poly.pdbx_strand_id
1 'polypeptide(L)' 'MDKTCSGRLAVIRLRGVTDDADKPDVPPSRRLAELLGLPEPKPFTEEEERAYQQWLADGDAQVEAIIARRRQRAA' A
#
# COMPACT_ATOMS: atom_id res chain seq x y z
N MET A 1 41.73 -5.76 21.50
CA MET A 1 40.27 -5.56 21.48
C MET A 1 40.05 -4.13 21.02
N ASP A 2 39.43 -3.94 19.86
CA ASP A 2 38.44 -2.89 19.60
C ASP A 2 37.98 -3.01 18.13
N LYS A 3 36.75 -3.51 17.96
CA LYS A 3 36.09 -3.69 16.66
C LYS A 3 35.30 -2.42 16.36
N THR A 4 35.89 -1.46 15.67
CA THR A 4 35.11 -0.39 15.04
C THR A 4 34.67 -0.83 13.65
N CYS A 5 33.53 -1.52 13.58
CA CYS A 5 32.79 -1.69 12.34
C CYS A 5 32.26 -0.32 11.89
N SER A 6 33.02 0.39 11.05
CA SER A 6 32.53 1.57 10.34
C SER A 6 31.62 1.10 9.20
N GLY A 7 30.35 0.87 9.55
CA GLY A 7 29.30 0.52 8.62
C GLY A 7 29.03 1.68 7.68
N ARG A 8 29.62 1.64 6.49
CA ARG A 8 29.27 2.50 5.36
C ARG A 8 27.86 2.08 4.92
N LEU A 9 26.84 2.73 5.50
CA LEU A 9 25.45 2.61 5.05
C LEU A 9 25.41 3.11 3.60
N ALA A 10 25.52 2.17 2.66
CA ALA A 10 25.15 2.41 1.28
C ALA A 10 23.67 2.78 1.29
N VAL A 11 23.38 4.08 1.22
CA VAL A 11 22.05 4.58 0.90
C VAL A 11 21.76 4.07 -0.50
N ILE A 12 21.04 2.95 -0.57
CA ILE A 12 20.43 2.46 -1.81
C ILE A 12 19.49 3.59 -2.23
N ARG A 13 19.96 4.38 -3.19
CA ARG A 13 19.15 5.38 -3.87
C ARG A 13 18.09 4.60 -4.64
N LEU A 14 16.89 4.51 -4.09
CA LEU A 14 15.66 4.03 -4.75
C LEU A 14 15.31 4.98 -5.92
N ARG A 15 16.15 5.03 -6.95
CA ARG A 15 16.01 5.95 -8.09
C ARG A 15 15.22 5.35 -9.28
N GLY A 16 14.55 4.23 -9.08
CA GLY A 16 13.91 3.48 -10.18
C GLY A 16 12.46 3.07 -9.97
N VAL A 17 11.87 3.18 -8.77
CA VAL A 17 10.46 2.80 -8.53
C VAL A 17 9.47 3.90 -8.93
N THR A 18 9.93 5.15 -9.05
CA THR A 18 9.06 6.31 -9.28
C THR A 18 9.03 6.78 -10.74
N ASP A 19 9.84 6.21 -11.64
CA ASP A 19 10.03 6.80 -12.98
C ASP A 19 8.88 6.47 -13.95
N ASP A 20 8.24 5.28 -13.91
CA ASP A 20 7.01 5.08 -14.71
C ASP A 20 5.72 5.57 -14.01
N ALA A 21 5.82 6.44 -13.00
CA ALA A 21 4.65 7.14 -12.45
C ALA A 21 3.99 8.12 -13.44
N ASP A 22 4.57 8.30 -14.63
CA ASP A 22 4.14 9.28 -15.64
C ASP A 22 3.20 8.75 -16.74
N LYS A 23 2.61 7.56 -16.55
CA LYS A 23 1.48 7.08 -17.38
C LYS A 23 0.20 7.03 -16.54
N PRO A 24 -0.51 8.16 -16.35
CA PRO A 24 -1.71 8.22 -15.52
C PRO A 24 -2.85 7.32 -16.05
N ASP A 25 -2.77 6.90 -17.31
CA ASP A 25 -3.83 6.17 -17.99
C ASP A 25 -3.80 4.65 -17.74
N VAL A 26 -2.73 4.11 -17.13
CA VAL A 26 -2.60 2.66 -16.89
C VAL A 26 -2.77 2.34 -15.41
N PRO A 27 -3.79 1.53 -15.03
CA PRO A 27 -3.98 1.09 -13.65
C PRO A 27 -2.73 0.43 -13.07
N PRO A 28 -2.35 0.71 -11.81
CA PRO A 28 -1.19 0.11 -11.16
C PRO A 28 -1.17 -1.42 -11.20
N SER A 29 -2.34 -2.05 -11.10
CA SER A 29 -2.51 -3.50 -11.16
C SER A 29 -2.08 -4.09 -12.50
N ARG A 30 -2.38 -3.42 -13.62
CA ARG A 30 -1.98 -3.85 -14.97
C ARG A 30 -0.48 -3.69 -15.18
N ARG A 31 0.09 -2.54 -14.76
CA ARG A 31 1.54 -2.30 -14.84
C ARG A 31 2.33 -3.33 -14.04
N LEU A 32 1.85 -3.70 -12.85
CA LEU A 32 2.48 -4.74 -12.04
C LEU A 32 2.39 -6.12 -12.71
N ALA A 33 1.24 -6.48 -13.30
CA ALA A 33 1.09 -7.74 -14.01
C ALA A 33 2.05 -7.83 -15.20
N GLU A 34 2.19 -6.76 -15.98
CA GLU A 34 3.14 -6.67 -17.10
C GLU A 34 4.60 -6.86 -16.62
N LEU A 35 5.00 -6.14 -15.56
CA LEU A 35 6.35 -6.27 -14.97
C LEU A 35 6.68 -7.69 -14.50
N LEU A 36 5.67 -8.44 -14.05
CA LEU A 36 5.82 -9.80 -13.54
C LEU A 36 5.58 -10.87 -14.61
N GLY A 37 5.23 -10.49 -15.84
CA GLY A 37 4.83 -11.43 -16.89
C GLY A 37 3.57 -12.23 -16.55
N LEU A 38 2.72 -11.67 -15.69
CA LEU A 38 1.46 -12.26 -15.28
C LEU A 38 0.34 -11.85 -16.25
N PRO A 39 -0.72 -12.67 -16.38
CA PRO A 39 -1.88 -12.29 -17.17
C PRO A 39 -2.51 -11.02 -16.60
N GLU A 40 -3.22 -10.30 -17.48
CA GLU A 40 -3.95 -9.11 -17.07
C GLU A 40 -4.95 -9.44 -15.94
N PRO A 41 -4.97 -8.63 -14.86
CA PRO A 41 -5.90 -8.86 -13.77
C PRO A 41 -7.34 -8.70 -14.28
N LYS A 42 -8.20 -9.65 -13.92
CA LYS A 42 -9.63 -9.55 -14.21
C LYS A 42 -10.20 -8.33 -13.49
N PRO A 43 -11.11 -7.57 -14.13
CA PRO A 43 -11.84 -6.53 -13.42
C PRO A 43 -12.71 -7.16 -12.32
N PHE A 44 -12.97 -6.39 -11.27
CA PHE A 44 -13.94 -6.79 -10.25
C PHE A 44 -15.33 -6.93 -10.87
N THR A 45 -16.07 -7.93 -10.40
CA THR A 45 -17.52 -7.98 -10.59
C THR A 45 -18.20 -6.95 -9.66
N GLU A 46 -19.42 -6.53 -9.98
CA GLU A 46 -20.18 -5.59 -9.14
C GLU A 46 -20.38 -6.11 -7.71
N GLU A 47 -20.56 -7.42 -7.55
CA GLU A 47 -20.72 -8.05 -6.24
C GLU A 47 -19.42 -8.00 -5.43
N GLU A 48 -18.29 -8.30 -6.05
CA GLU A 48 -16.98 -8.21 -5.41
C GLU A 48 -16.60 -6.76 -5.09
N GLU A 49 -16.93 -5.82 -5.97
CA GLU A 49 -16.73 -4.39 -5.71
C GLU A 49 -17.56 -3.94 -4.50
N ARG A 50 -18.83 -4.33 -4.43
CA ARG A 50 -19.68 -4.03 -3.26
C ARG A 50 -19.12 -4.65 -1.97
N ALA A 51 -18.65 -5.90 -2.02
CA ALA A 51 -18.04 -6.55 -0.87
C ALA A 51 -16.76 -5.85 -0.42
N TYR A 52 -15.94 -5.40 -1.39
CA TYR A 52 -14.74 -4.62 -1.12
C TYR A 52 -15.06 -3.27 -0.46
N GLN A 53 -16.06 -2.54 -0.97
CA GLN A 53 -16.49 -1.27 -0.38
C GLN A 53 -17.03 -1.46 1.05
N GLN A 54 -17.78 -2.54 1.30
CA GLN A 54 -18.25 -2.86 2.65
C GLN A 54 -17.06 -3.11 3.60
N TRP A 55 -16.06 -3.88 3.16
CA TRP A 55 -14.88 -4.16 3.96
C TRP A 55 -14.09 -2.88 4.32
N LEU A 56 -14.00 -1.92 3.39
CA LEU A 56 -13.40 -0.61 3.67
C LEU A 56 -14.18 0.16 4.74
N ALA A 57 -15.51 0.23 4.59
CA ALA A 57 -16.38 0.92 5.54
C ALA A 57 -16.30 0.32 6.96
N ASP A 58 -16.24 -1.01 7.05
CA ASP A 58 -16.08 -1.73 8.31
C ASP A 58 -14.72 -1.41 8.97
N GLY A 59 -13.67 -1.26 8.16
CA GLY A 59 -12.35 -0.84 8.62
C GLY A 59 -12.37 0.57 9.21
N ASP A 60 -12.97 1.52 8.50
CA ASP A 60 -13.11 2.91 8.96
C ASP A 60 -13.89 2.99 10.27
N ALA A 61 -15.01 2.26 10.37
CA ALA A 61 -15.82 2.20 11.58
C ALA A 61 -15.03 1.65 12.79
N GLN A 62 -14.18 0.65 12.58
CA GLN A 62 -13.32 0.11 13.64
C GLN A 62 -12.28 1.12 14.11
N VAL A 63 -11.65 1.84 13.18
CA VAL A 63 -10.65 2.87 13.51
C VAL A 63 -11.31 4.02 14.30
N GLU A 64 -12.46 4.50 13.85
CA GLU A 64 -13.21 5.55 14.55
C GLU A 64 -13.62 5.12 15.97
N ALA A 65 -14.06 3.86 16.14
CA ALA A 65 -14.36 3.33 17.46
C ALA A 65 -13.13 3.31 18.39
N ILE A 66 -11.94 2.98 17.86
CA ILE A 66 -10.68 3.03 18.62
C ILE A 66 -10.33 4.47 19.00
N ILE A 67 -10.46 5.41 18.07
CA ILE A 67 -10.18 6.84 18.31
C ILE A 67 -11.13 7.39 19.38
N ALA A 68 -12.42 7.11 19.28
CA ALA A 68 -13.42 7.54 20.26
C ALA A 68 -13.10 7.01 21.67
N ARG A 69 -12.75 5.71 21.79
CA ARG A 69 -12.32 5.10 23.06
C ARG A 69 -11.08 5.76 23.65
N ARG A 70 -10.10 6.13 22.80
CA ARG A 70 -8.88 6.83 23.26
C ARG A 70 -9.19 8.23 23.77
N ARG A 71 -10.09 8.96 23.08
CA ARG A 71 -10.53 10.30 23.52
C ARG A 71 -11.25 10.25 24.87
N GLN A 72 -12.14 9.27 25.07
CA GLN A 72 -12.85 9.08 26.35
C GLN A 72 -11.92 8.76 27.52
N ARG A 73 -10.80 8.06 27.29
CA ARG A 73 -9.82 7.74 28.33
C ARG A 73 -8.86 8.89 28.67
N ALA A 74 -8.77 9.89 27.80
CA ALA A 74 -7.88 11.04 27.98
C ALA A 74 -8.59 12.26 28.59
N ALA A 75 -9.91 12.18 28.77
CA ALA A 75 -10.75 13.16 29.47
C ALA A 75 -11.01 12.69 30.91
#